data_AF-K1UMQ8-F1
#
_entry.id   AF-K1UMQ8-F1
#
_cell.length_a   1.000
_cell.length_b   1.000
_cell.length_c   1.000
_cell.angle_alpha   90.00
_cell.angle_beta   90.00
_cell.angle_gamma   90.00
#
_symmetry.space_group_name_H-M   'P 1'
#
loop_
_entity.id
_entity.type
_entity.pdbx_description
1 polymer ?
#
loop_
_entity_poly.entity_id
_entity_poly.type
_entity_poly.pdbx_seq_one_letter_code
_entity_poly.pdbx_strand_id
1 'polypeptide(L)'
;SENIGEKPHLIYLTPQGKTLTQQRVKELSKLDNLVLLCGHYEGIDERVIEELKPEEISVGDYVLTGGELPALIVADSVARMLPGVLSDDECFEEESHFNSLLEYPQYTHPSSWNGREVPDVLLSGHHAKVDEWRRHKSLERTYRRRPDMLENAELDKKDREFLSKLEKE
;
A
#
# COMPACT_ATOMS: atom_id res chain seq x y z
N SER A 1 27.76 -28.50 -4.18
CA SER A 1 26.49 -29.16 -4.55
C SER A 1 25.87 -28.33 -5.65
N GLU A 2 25.85 -28.86 -6.87
CA GLU A 2 25.70 -28.12 -8.15
C GLU A 2 24.27 -27.70 -8.49
N ASN A 3 23.50 -27.20 -7.52
CA ASN A 3 22.20 -26.56 -7.75
C ASN A 3 21.84 -25.63 -6.59
N ILE A 4 22.69 -24.62 -6.34
CA ILE A 4 22.26 -23.48 -5.54
C ILE A 4 21.78 -22.47 -6.58
N GLY A 5 20.47 -22.24 -6.66
CA GLY A 5 19.85 -21.32 -7.61
C GLY A 5 20.36 -19.87 -7.46
N GLU A 6 19.69 -18.92 -8.10
CA GLU A 6 20.07 -17.52 -7.96
C GLU A 6 20.07 -17.08 -6.49
N LYS A 7 21.06 -16.25 -6.12
CA LYS A 7 21.17 -15.72 -4.76
C LYS A 7 19.89 -14.94 -4.44
N PRO A 8 19.13 -15.32 -3.40
CA PRO A 8 17.90 -14.62 -3.08
C PRO A 8 18.20 -13.21 -2.57
N HIS A 9 17.22 -12.33 -2.74
CA HIS A 9 17.26 -11.01 -2.16
C HIS A 9 16.98 -11.13 -0.65
N LEU A 10 18.03 -10.88 0.16
CA LEU A 10 17.98 -11.02 1.60
C LEU A 10 17.49 -9.72 2.25
N ILE A 11 16.41 -9.80 3.01
CA ILE A 11 15.83 -8.69 3.75
C ILE A 11 15.90 -9.00 5.24
N TYR A 12 16.51 -8.11 6.02
CA TYR A 12 16.43 -8.11 7.47
C TYR A 12 15.30 -7.18 7.93
N LEU A 13 14.42 -7.73 8.75
CA LEU A 13 13.25 -7.02 9.26
C LEU A 13 13.60 -6.41 10.61
N THR A 14 13.77 -5.09 10.61
CA THR A 14 14.30 -4.33 11.75
C THR A 14 13.69 -2.92 11.78
N PRO A 15 13.39 -2.36 12.96
CA PRO A 15 12.88 -0.99 13.07
C PRO A 15 13.88 0.07 12.59
N GLN A 16 15.17 -0.28 12.44
CA GLN A 16 16.21 0.62 11.91
C GLN A 16 16.18 0.75 10.38
N GLY A 17 15.49 -0.16 9.70
CA GLY A 17 15.43 -0.22 8.25
C GLY A 17 14.55 0.88 7.64
N LYS A 18 14.57 0.97 6.31
CA LYS A 18 13.68 1.88 5.59
C LYS A 18 12.24 1.41 5.75
N THR A 19 11.32 2.34 6.03
CA THR A 19 9.90 2.01 6.15
C THR A 19 9.37 1.44 4.83
N LEU A 20 8.68 0.30 4.90
CA LEU A 20 8.05 -0.35 3.77
C LEU A 20 7.01 0.57 3.13
N THR A 21 7.08 0.73 1.81
CA THR A 21 6.12 1.52 1.01
C THR A 21 5.51 0.67 -0.09
N GLN A 22 4.35 1.09 -0.61
CA GLN A 22 3.71 0.41 -1.75
C GLN A 22 4.63 0.34 -2.98
N GLN A 23 5.43 1.39 -3.21
CA GLN A 23 6.43 1.40 -4.26
C GLN A 23 7.50 0.31 -4.05
N ARG A 24 8.00 0.15 -2.82
CA ARG A 24 8.95 -0.92 -2.51
C ARG A 24 8.34 -2.30 -2.66
N VAL A 25 7.08 -2.49 -2.25
CA VAL A 25 6.33 -3.74 -2.46
C VAL A 25 6.25 -4.09 -3.96
N LYS A 26 5.95 -3.12 -4.82
CA LYS A 26 5.92 -3.30 -6.29
C LYS A 26 7.28 -3.65 -6.89
N GLU A 27 8.37 -3.21 -6.27
CA GLU A 27 9.73 -3.58 -6.68
C GLU A 27 10.10 -4.98 -6.21
N LEU A 28 9.75 -5.33 -4.97
CA LEU A 28 9.98 -6.66 -4.39
C LEU A 28 9.20 -7.75 -5.13
N SER A 29 7.99 -7.46 -5.63
CA SER A 29 7.18 -8.42 -6.40
C SER A 29 7.75 -8.79 -7.77
N LYS A 30 8.77 -8.06 -8.23
CA LYS A 30 9.49 -8.35 -9.49
C LYS A 30 10.72 -9.23 -9.27
N LEU A 31 11.06 -9.55 -8.03
CA LEU A 31 12.21 -10.39 -7.70
C LEU A 31 11.78 -11.85 -7.60
N ASP A 32 12.60 -12.76 -8.13
CA ASP A 32 12.26 -14.18 -8.19
C ASP A 32 12.28 -14.87 -6.82
N ASN A 33 13.21 -14.47 -5.95
CA ASN A 33 13.43 -15.13 -4.66
C ASN A 33 13.72 -14.10 -3.56
N LEU A 34 12.92 -14.14 -2.50
CA LEU A 34 13.10 -13.33 -1.29
C LEU A 34 13.44 -14.23 -0.10
N VAL A 35 14.39 -13.80 0.74
CA VAL A 35 14.63 -14.40 2.07
C VAL A 35 14.37 -13.32 3.11
N LEU A 36 13.44 -13.60 4.02
CA LEU A 36 13.07 -12.71 5.11
C LEU A 36 13.75 -13.18 6.40
N LEU A 37 14.76 -12.44 6.83
CA LEU A 37 15.49 -12.68 8.06
C LEU A 37 14.75 -12.03 9.23
N CYS A 38 14.22 -12.87 10.11
CA CYS A 38 13.48 -12.45 11.30
C CYS A 38 14.42 -12.40 12.50
N GLY A 39 14.69 -11.21 13.03
CA GLY A 39 15.35 -11.05 14.31
C GLY A 39 14.42 -11.40 15.47
N HIS A 40 14.97 -11.85 16.59
CA HIS A 40 14.24 -12.08 17.83
C HIS A 40 15.08 -11.55 19.00
N TYR A 41 14.45 -11.32 20.15
CA TYR A 41 15.10 -10.69 21.32
C TYR A 41 15.64 -9.28 20.98
N GLU A 42 16.93 -9.02 21.23
CA GLU A 42 17.59 -7.74 20.94
C GLU A 42 18.00 -7.60 19.46
N GLY A 43 17.77 -8.63 18.64
CA GLY A 43 18.12 -8.65 17.22
C GLY A 43 19.15 -9.72 16.87
N ILE A 44 19.89 -9.46 15.81
CA ILE A 44 20.91 -10.37 15.25
C ILE A 44 22.28 -9.76 15.52
N ASP A 45 23.30 -10.61 15.68
CA ASP A 45 24.69 -10.16 15.84
C ASP A 45 25.10 -9.25 14.67
N GLU A 46 25.56 -8.05 15.00
CA GLU A 46 25.92 -7.02 14.02
C GLU A 46 26.91 -7.52 12.96
N ARG A 47 27.85 -8.41 13.34
CA ARG A 47 28.84 -8.95 12.40
C ARG A 47 28.19 -9.83 11.32
N VAL A 48 27.06 -10.46 11.63
CA VAL A 48 26.28 -11.22 10.64
C VAL A 48 25.59 -10.26 9.67
N ILE A 49 25.11 -9.12 10.15
CA ILE A 49 24.49 -8.07 9.32
C ILE A 49 25.56 -7.45 8.40
N GLU A 50 26.73 -7.08 8.94
CA GLU A 50 27.86 -6.54 8.18
C GLU A 50 28.40 -7.49 7.10
N GLU A 51 28.42 -8.79 7.38
CA GLU A 51 28.87 -9.83 6.44
C GLU A 51 27.81 -10.10 5.35
N LEU A 52 26.55 -10.30 5.75
CA LEU A 52 25.47 -10.65 4.81
C LEU A 52 24.96 -9.46 4.00
N LYS A 53 25.10 -8.24 4.54
CA LYS A 53 24.63 -6.96 3.96
C LYS A 53 23.18 -7.05 3.46
N PRO A 54 22.23 -7.46 4.32
CA PRO A 54 20.83 -7.54 3.95
C PRO A 54 20.28 -6.14 3.63
N GLU A 55 19.23 -6.07 2.83
CA GLU A 55 18.38 -4.88 2.86
C GLU A 55 17.66 -4.81 4.20
N GLU A 56 17.68 -3.67 4.87
CA GLU A 56 16.93 -3.48 6.11
C GLU A 56 15.58 -2.80 5.85
N ILE A 57 14.49 -3.47 6.23
CA ILE A 57 13.13 -2.97 6.10
C ILE A 57 12.45 -2.88 7.46
N SER A 58 11.83 -1.73 7.73
CA SER A 58 10.92 -1.50 8.85
C SER A 58 9.47 -1.53 8.36
N VAL A 59 8.54 -2.05 9.14
CA VAL A 59 7.09 -1.98 8.85
C VAL A 59 6.39 -0.81 9.56
N GLY A 60 7.16 0.06 10.21
CA GLY A 60 6.70 1.31 10.80
C GLY A 60 7.45 1.70 12.07
N ASP A 61 7.15 2.89 12.57
CA ASP A 61 7.86 3.52 13.68
C ASP A 61 7.34 3.01 15.04
N TYR A 62 7.49 1.71 15.27
CA TYR A 62 7.12 1.00 16.49
C TYR A 62 7.95 -0.29 16.64
N VAL A 63 7.90 -0.92 17.81
CA VAL A 63 8.70 -2.12 18.13
C VAL A 63 7.79 -3.33 18.32
N LEU A 64 8.21 -4.48 17.77
CA LEU A 64 7.58 -5.78 17.92
C LEU A 64 8.54 -6.76 18.62
N THR A 65 8.02 -7.91 19.08
CA THR A 65 8.82 -8.91 19.79
C THR A 65 9.77 -9.71 18.88
N GLY A 66 9.52 -9.68 17.57
CA GLY A 66 10.29 -10.40 16.56
C GLY A 66 9.88 -10.03 15.14
N GLY A 67 10.67 -10.49 14.17
CA GLY A 67 10.50 -10.20 12.74
C GLY A 67 9.39 -10.99 12.04
N GLU A 68 8.71 -11.92 12.71
CA GLU A 68 7.72 -12.81 12.10
C GLU A 68 6.49 -12.06 11.57
N LEU A 69 5.93 -11.12 12.35
CA LEU A 69 4.80 -10.30 11.88
C LEU A 69 5.21 -9.36 10.73
N PRO A 70 6.35 -8.63 10.80
CA PRO A 70 6.88 -7.91 9.64
C PRO A 70 7.07 -8.80 8.41
N ALA A 71 7.51 -10.05 8.59
CA ALA A 71 7.70 -10.98 7.48
C ALA A 71 6.38 -11.33 6.81
N LEU A 72 5.32 -11.56 7.60
CA LEU A 72 3.97 -11.79 7.07
C LEU A 72 3.42 -10.56 6.35
N ILE A 73 3.67 -9.34 6.86
CA ILE A 73 3.27 -8.09 6.20
C ILE A 73 3.95 -7.95 4.83
N VAL A 74 5.27 -8.17 4.77
CA VAL A 74 6.01 -8.12 3.51
C VAL A 74 5.54 -9.22 2.56
N ALA A 75 5.38 -10.45 3.04
CA ALA A 75 4.96 -11.57 2.21
C ALA A 75 3.55 -11.36 1.63
N ASP A 76 2.58 -10.94 2.45
CA ASP A 76 1.20 -10.67 2.01
C ASP A 76 1.17 -9.54 0.97
N SER A 77 1.78 -8.40 1.29
CA SER A 77 1.80 -7.23 0.40
C SER A 77 2.46 -7.54 -0.95
N VAL A 78 3.57 -8.29 -0.96
CA VAL A 78 4.25 -8.72 -2.18
C VAL A 78 3.44 -9.76 -2.95
N ALA A 79 2.87 -10.76 -2.26
CA ALA A 79 2.09 -11.81 -2.91
C ALA A 79 0.84 -11.25 -3.60
N ARG A 80 0.17 -10.24 -3.01
CA ARG A 80 -0.98 -9.56 -3.66
C ARG A 80 -0.64 -8.93 -5.01
N MET A 81 0.62 -8.58 -5.25
CA MET A 81 1.07 -7.98 -6.51
C MET A 81 1.40 -9.02 -7.60
N LEU A 82 1.37 -10.31 -7.29
CA LEU A 82 1.72 -11.37 -8.24
C LEU A 82 0.53 -11.68 -9.17
N PRO A 83 0.79 -11.90 -10.48
CA PRO A 83 -0.26 -12.25 -11.43
C PRO A 83 -1.07 -13.47 -10.97
N GLY A 84 -2.40 -13.36 -11.04
CA GLY A 84 -3.32 -14.45 -10.70
C GLY A 84 -3.63 -14.62 -9.21
N VAL A 85 -3.09 -13.79 -8.32
CA VAL A 85 -3.49 -13.77 -6.89
C VAL A 85 -4.78 -12.97 -6.70
N LEU A 86 -4.90 -11.82 -7.35
CA LEU A 86 -6.14 -11.04 -7.45
C LEU A 86 -6.88 -11.41 -8.73
N SER A 87 -8.21 -11.30 -8.71
CA SER A 87 -9.07 -11.73 -9.82
C SER A 87 -9.03 -10.80 -11.03
N ASP A 88 -8.71 -9.52 -10.82
CA ASP A 88 -8.61 -8.50 -11.87
C ASP A 88 -7.32 -7.69 -11.67
N ASP A 89 -6.45 -7.67 -12.70
CA ASP A 89 -5.19 -6.95 -12.69
C ASP A 89 -5.38 -5.42 -12.62
N GLU A 90 -6.55 -4.90 -12.97
CA GLU A 90 -6.88 -3.47 -12.86
C GLU A 90 -7.32 -3.05 -11.44
N CYS A 91 -7.65 -4.01 -10.58
CA CYS A 91 -8.33 -3.71 -9.31
C CYS A 91 -7.43 -3.02 -8.28
N PHE A 92 -6.11 -3.17 -8.36
CA PHE A 92 -5.19 -2.55 -7.41
C PHE A 92 -4.82 -1.10 -7.76
N GLU A 93 -5.10 -0.62 -8.99
CA GLU A 93 -4.70 0.74 -9.38
C GLU A 93 -5.52 1.83 -8.68
N GLU A 94 -6.74 1.50 -8.26
CA GLU A 94 -7.62 2.38 -7.48
C GLU A 94 -7.46 2.20 -5.96
N GLU A 95 -6.64 1.25 -5.51
CA GLU A 95 -6.42 0.99 -4.08
C GLU A 95 -5.56 2.08 -3.43
N SER A 96 -5.69 2.19 -2.11
CA SER A 96 -4.93 3.17 -1.33
C SER A 96 -3.42 2.99 -1.52
N HIS A 97 -2.70 4.10 -1.60
CA HIS A 97 -1.24 4.18 -1.77
C HIS A 97 -0.69 3.79 -3.16
N PHE A 98 -1.49 3.18 -4.06
CA PHE A 98 -0.99 2.81 -5.38
C PHE A 98 -0.62 4.05 -6.23
N ASN A 99 -1.51 5.03 -6.25
CA ASN A 99 -1.34 6.31 -6.95
C ASN A 99 -1.11 7.49 -5.99
N SER A 100 -0.53 7.22 -4.81
CA SER A 100 -0.36 8.22 -3.74
C SER A 100 -1.68 8.89 -3.32
N LEU A 101 -2.80 8.18 -3.42
CA LEU A 101 -4.12 8.59 -2.94
C LEU A 101 -4.72 7.53 -2.03
N LEU A 102 -5.64 7.92 -1.15
CA LEU A 102 -6.49 7.00 -0.41
C LEU A 102 -7.72 6.63 -1.25
N GLU A 103 -8.16 5.38 -1.16
CA GLU A 103 -9.34 4.89 -1.87
C GLU A 103 -10.62 5.61 -1.42
N TYR A 104 -11.60 5.70 -2.32
CA TYR A 104 -12.92 6.27 -2.07
C TYR A 104 -13.75 5.44 -1.06
N PRO A 105 -14.83 6.00 -0.47
CA PRO A 105 -15.72 5.22 0.39
C PRO A 105 -16.48 4.16 -0.41
N GLN A 106 -16.48 2.93 0.12
CA GLN A 106 -17.24 1.81 -0.41
C GLN A 106 -18.62 1.73 0.24
N TYR A 107 -19.62 1.36 -0.54
CA TYR A 107 -21.01 1.17 -0.11
C TYR A 107 -21.52 -0.16 -0.67
N THR A 108 -22.33 -0.86 0.11
CA THR A 108 -22.96 -2.13 -0.28
C THR A 108 -24.39 -2.18 0.22
N HIS A 109 -25.13 -3.21 -0.14
CA HIS A 109 -26.50 -3.40 0.33
C HIS A 109 -26.58 -3.55 1.86
N PRO A 110 -27.66 -3.06 2.49
CA PRO A 110 -28.83 -2.37 1.91
C PRO A 110 -28.56 -0.90 1.57
N SER A 111 -29.40 -0.29 0.71
CA SER A 111 -29.25 1.11 0.29
C SER A 111 -29.46 2.14 1.41
N SER A 112 -30.13 1.74 2.50
CA SER A 112 -30.30 2.53 3.71
C SER A 112 -29.92 1.71 4.93
N TRP A 113 -29.03 2.25 5.76
CA TRP A 113 -28.62 1.62 7.02
C TRP A 113 -28.60 2.65 8.15
N ASN A 114 -29.40 2.42 9.20
CA ASN A 114 -29.56 3.34 10.33
C ASN A 114 -29.91 4.80 9.92
N GLY A 115 -30.79 4.95 8.91
CA GLY A 115 -31.18 6.27 8.38
C GLY A 115 -30.08 6.97 7.57
N ARG A 116 -29.01 6.26 7.20
CA ARG A 116 -27.95 6.74 6.30
C ARG A 116 -28.12 6.08 4.94
N GLU A 117 -28.36 6.90 3.94
CA GLU A 117 -28.53 6.46 2.56
C GLU A 117 -27.18 6.31 1.84
N VAL A 118 -27.12 5.37 0.91
CA VAL A 118 -26.07 5.31 -0.11
C VAL A 118 -26.20 6.55 -1.01
N PRO A 119 -25.09 7.22 -1.40
CA PRO A 119 -25.15 8.36 -2.32
C PRO A 119 -25.91 8.03 -3.61
N ASP A 120 -26.88 8.88 -3.98
CA ASP A 120 -27.75 8.67 -5.15
C ASP A 120 -26.97 8.43 -6.46
N VAL A 121 -25.80 9.06 -6.61
CA VAL A 121 -24.93 8.86 -7.77
C VAL A 121 -24.51 7.41 -7.96
N LEU A 122 -24.28 6.68 -6.86
CA LEU A 122 -23.91 5.26 -6.89
C LEU A 122 -25.10 4.35 -7.27
N LEU A 123 -26.33 4.84 -7.08
CA LEU A 123 -27.55 4.13 -7.46
C LEU A 123 -28.02 4.47 -8.88
N SER A 124 -27.43 5.48 -9.51
CA SER A 124 -27.91 6.05 -10.78
C SER A 124 -27.59 5.22 -12.03
N GLY A 125 -26.65 4.28 -11.94
CA GLY A 125 -26.14 3.52 -13.10
C GLY A 125 -25.30 4.34 -14.09
N HIS A 126 -25.03 5.62 -13.81
CA HIS A 126 -24.22 6.48 -14.67
C HIS A 126 -22.72 6.32 -14.37
N HIS A 127 -22.07 5.36 -15.03
CA HIS A 127 -20.64 5.03 -14.83
C HIS A 127 -19.72 6.27 -14.77
N ALA A 128 -19.78 7.16 -15.76
CA ALA A 128 -18.92 8.36 -15.77
C ALA A 128 -19.11 9.28 -14.54
N LYS A 129 -20.35 9.40 -14.02
CA LYS A 129 -20.62 10.18 -12.80
C LYS A 129 -20.14 9.47 -11.54
N VAL A 130 -20.21 8.14 -11.55
CA VAL A 130 -19.69 7.31 -10.45
C VAL A 130 -18.17 7.43 -10.39
N ASP A 131 -17.48 7.35 -11.53
CA ASP A 131 -16.01 7.46 -11.59
C ASP A 131 -15.53 8.86 -11.17
N GLU A 132 -16.19 9.91 -11.64
CA GLU A 132 -15.93 11.29 -11.18
C GLU A 132 -16.14 11.43 -9.67
N TRP A 133 -17.24 10.88 -9.15
CA TRP A 133 -17.52 10.90 -7.72
C TRP A 133 -16.47 10.13 -6.90
N ARG A 134 -16.03 8.95 -7.39
CA ARG A 134 -14.99 8.13 -6.77
C ARG A 134 -13.68 8.90 -6.70
N ARG A 135 -13.24 9.50 -7.81
CA ARG A 135 -12.03 10.34 -7.86
C ARG A 135 -12.10 11.51 -6.88
N HIS A 136 -13.20 12.27 -6.88
CA HIS A 136 -13.38 13.38 -5.95
C HIS A 136 -13.37 12.94 -4.48
N LYS A 137 -14.02 11.81 -4.14
CA LYS A 137 -14.01 11.31 -2.76
C LYS A 137 -12.66 10.75 -2.32
N SER A 138 -11.90 10.15 -3.23
CA SER A 138 -10.51 9.76 -2.99
C SER A 138 -9.64 10.99 -2.67
N LEU A 139 -9.74 12.05 -3.47
CA LEU A 139 -9.02 13.31 -3.26
C LEU A 139 -9.42 13.99 -1.94
N GLU A 140 -10.72 14.12 -1.68
CA GLU A 140 -11.25 14.73 -0.45
C GLU A 140 -10.77 13.97 0.79
N ARG A 141 -10.79 12.63 0.75
CA ARG A 141 -10.33 11.78 1.85
C ARG A 141 -8.81 11.92 2.06
N THR A 142 -8.04 11.94 0.97
CA THR A 142 -6.59 12.10 1.02
C THR A 142 -6.23 13.47 1.61
N TYR A 143 -6.81 14.55 1.07
CA TYR A 143 -6.63 15.91 1.58
C TYR A 143 -6.90 16.03 3.08
N ARG A 144 -8.01 15.45 3.56
CA ARG A 144 -8.39 15.55 4.98
C ARG A 144 -7.62 14.65 5.93
N ARG A 145 -7.10 13.50 5.48
CA ARG A 145 -6.50 12.48 6.37
C ARG A 145 -5.01 12.30 6.21
N ARG A 146 -4.51 12.45 4.98
CA ARG A 146 -3.12 12.23 4.58
C ARG A 146 -2.70 13.25 3.51
N PRO A 147 -2.74 14.57 3.83
CA PRO A 147 -2.39 15.62 2.88
C PRO A 147 -0.96 15.47 2.34
N ASP A 148 -0.07 14.85 3.11
CA ASP A 148 1.30 14.50 2.72
C ASP A 148 1.37 13.62 1.46
N MET A 149 0.37 12.77 1.23
CA MET A 149 0.34 11.90 0.05
C MET A 149 0.09 12.69 -1.25
N LEU A 150 -0.56 13.85 -1.18
CA LEU A 150 -0.87 14.68 -2.36
C LEU A 150 0.39 15.26 -3.03
N GLU A 151 1.50 15.40 -2.29
CA GLU A 151 2.76 15.91 -2.84
C GLU A 151 3.32 15.01 -3.95
N ASN A 152 3.05 13.70 -3.85
CA ASN A 152 3.53 12.67 -4.79
C ASN A 152 2.42 12.11 -5.67
N ALA A 153 1.20 12.66 -5.60
CA ALA A 153 0.08 12.21 -6.41
C ALA A 153 0.09 12.84 -7.81
N GLU A 154 -0.18 12.03 -8.83
CA GLU A 154 -0.43 12.54 -10.17
C GLU A 154 -1.83 13.16 -10.25
N LEU A 155 -1.88 14.50 -10.23
CA LEU A 155 -3.10 15.29 -10.22
C LEU A 155 -3.29 16.02 -11.55
N ASP A 156 -4.41 15.74 -12.22
CA ASP A 156 -4.80 16.43 -13.45
C ASP A 156 -5.35 17.84 -13.16
N LYS A 157 -5.78 18.54 -14.22
CA LYS A 157 -6.34 19.89 -14.08
C LYS A 157 -7.64 19.90 -13.25
N LYS A 158 -8.51 18.91 -13.44
CA LYS A 158 -9.80 18.81 -12.73
C LYS A 158 -9.59 18.50 -11.25
N ASP A 159 -8.65 17.61 -10.93
CA ASP A 159 -8.28 17.27 -9.55
C ASP A 159 -7.81 18.50 -8.79
N ARG A 160 -6.94 19.31 -9.41
CA ARG A 160 -6.42 20.56 -8.82
C ARG A 160 -7.52 21.61 -8.62
N GLU A 161 -8.42 21.74 -9.59
CA GLU A 161 -9.60 22.61 -9.47
C GLU A 161 -10.52 22.16 -8.34
N PHE A 162 -10.73 20.85 -8.17
CA PHE A 162 -11.51 20.28 -7.08
C PHE A 162 -10.86 20.54 -5.71
N LEU A 163 -9.57 20.24 -5.55
CA LEU A 163 -8.82 20.49 -4.31
C LEU A 163 -8.80 21.97 -3.93
N SER A 164 -8.65 22.89 -4.89
CA SER A 164 -8.69 24.33 -4.63
C SER A 164 -10.06 24.81 -4.16
N LYS A 165 -11.15 24.17 -4.58
CA LYS A 165 -12.50 24.44 -4.05
C LYS A 165 -12.61 23.93 -2.61
N LEU A 166 -12.11 22.73 -2.35
CA LEU A 166 -12.14 22.10 -1.03
C LEU A 166 -11.35 22.88 0.04
N GLU A 167 -10.25 23.52 -0.34
CA GLU A 167 -9.46 24.38 0.57
C GLU A 167 -10.17 25.70 0.94
N LYS A 168 -11.12 26.15 0.12
CA LYS A 168 -11.90 27.38 0.34
C LYS A 168 -13.17 27.14 1.16
N GLU A 169 -13.55 25.88 1.38
CA GLU A 169 -14.67 25.44 2.21
C GLU A 169 -14.26 25.29 3.68
#